data_AF-A0A5J6SDA6-F1
#
_entry.id   AF-A0A5J6SDA6-F1
#
_cell.length_a   1.000
_cell.length_b   1.000
_cell.length_c   1.000
_cell.angle_alpha   90.00
_cell.angle_beta   90.00
_cell.angle_gamma   90.00
#
_symmetry.space_group_name_H-M   'P 1'
#
loop_
_entity.id
_entity.type
_entity.pdbx_description
1 polymer ?
#
loop_
_entity_poly.entity_id
_entity_poly.type
_entity_poly.pdbx_seq_one_letter_code
_entity_poly.pdbx_strand_id
1 'polypeptide(L)'
;MPPPIAEQIIRSLRCLMGLDGSTIGIERVRQLGVNTRYFRQRLRELGFITYGNDDSPVVPLLLYMPGKVGAFARRMLQKNIGVVVVGFPATPIVESRARFCLSAAHTREMLDTVLDVLDEMGNYLQLKYSRRTPSIRPELYDESNFELED
;
A
#
# COMPACT_ATOMS: atom_id res chain seq x y z
N MET A 1 26.04 17.67 6.61
CA MET A 1 25.17 16.78 7.40
C MET A 1 25.85 16.53 8.74
N PRO A 2 25.16 16.62 9.89
CA PRO A 2 25.77 16.36 11.19
C PRO A 2 26.36 14.94 11.26
N PRO A 3 27.56 14.73 11.83
CA PRO A 3 28.18 13.40 11.89
C PRO A 3 27.28 12.28 12.45
N PRO A 4 26.45 12.49 13.49
CA PRO A 4 25.54 11.45 13.99
C PRO A 4 24.48 11.00 12.98
N ILE A 5 24.00 11.91 12.13
CA ILE A 5 22.99 11.60 11.10
C ILE A 5 23.61 10.77 9.99
N ALA A 6 24.84 11.12 9.57
CA ALA A 6 25.56 10.36 8.56
C ALA A 6 25.81 8.91 9.02
N GLU A 7 26.25 8.72 10.28
CA GLU A 7 26.46 7.38 10.84
C GLU A 7 25.16 6.58 10.93
N GLN A 8 24.05 7.20 11.34
CA GLN A 8 22.75 6.53 11.37
C GLN A 8 22.33 6.04 9.98
N ILE A 9 22.50 6.87 8.94
CA ILE A 9 22.19 6.48 7.56
C ILE A 9 23.08 5.31 7.11
N ILE A 10 24.39 5.40 7.35
CA ILE A 10 25.35 4.32 7.01
C ILE A 10 24.95 3.02 7.71
N ARG A 11 24.57 3.08 8.99
CA ARG A 11 24.16 1.91 9.76
C ARG A 11 22.86 1.29 9.23
N SER A 12 21.87 2.11 8.90
CA SER A 12 20.62 1.62 8.29
C SER A 12 20.86 0.95 6.95
N LEU A 13 21.73 1.52 6.09
CA LEU A 13 22.07 0.91 4.80
C LEU A 13 22.82 -0.42 4.98
N ARG A 14 23.80 -0.48 5.89
CA ARG A 14 24.52 -1.73 6.20
C ARG A 14 23.58 -2.82 6.69
N CYS A 15 22.62 -2.48 7.56
CA CYS A 15 21.61 -3.40 8.06
C CYS A 15 20.69 -3.90 6.92
N LEU A 16 20.22 -3.00 6.05
CA LEU A 16 19.40 -3.36 4.89
C LEU A 16 20.14 -4.31 3.92
N MET A 17 21.43 -4.07 3.72
CA MET A 17 22.29 -4.88 2.84
C MET A 17 22.83 -6.16 3.51
N GLY A 18 22.56 -6.40 4.80
CA GLY A 18 23.12 -7.52 5.57
C GLY A 18 24.64 -7.42 5.83
N LEU A 19 25.26 -6.27 5.54
CA LEU A 19 26.68 -6.02 5.75
C LEU A 19 27.06 -5.88 7.23
N ASP A 20 26.06 -5.81 8.12
CA ASP A 20 26.26 -5.82 9.57
C ASP A 20 26.28 -7.24 10.17
N GLY A 21 26.21 -8.28 9.33
CA GLY A 21 26.16 -9.68 9.74
C GLY A 21 24.78 -10.16 10.20
N SER A 22 23.76 -9.29 10.17
CA SER A 22 22.39 -9.63 10.52
C SER A 22 21.52 -9.91 9.29
N THR A 23 20.43 -10.64 9.48
CA THR A 23 19.40 -10.91 8.44
C THR A 23 18.20 -9.97 8.53
N ILE A 24 18.23 -9.01 9.46
CA ILE A 24 17.08 -8.15 9.81
C ILE A 24 16.60 -7.34 8.59
N GLY A 25 17.53 -6.81 7.80
CA GLY A 25 17.22 -6.02 6.60
C GLY A 25 16.43 -6.82 5.56
N ILE A 26 16.94 -7.99 5.21
CA ILE A 26 16.33 -8.90 4.22
C ILE A 26 14.96 -9.36 4.69
N GLU A 27 14.81 -9.74 5.96
CA GLU A 27 13.53 -10.18 6.52
C GLU A 27 12.48 -9.06 6.48
N ARG A 28 12.87 -7.82 6.80
CA ARG A 28 11.96 -6.67 6.73
C ARG A 28 11.51 -6.37 5.29
N VAL A 29 12.42 -6.48 4.31
CA VAL A 29 12.07 -6.28 2.90
C VAL A 29 11.10 -7.36 2.44
N ARG A 30 11.34 -8.63 2.80
CA ARG A 30 10.45 -9.75 2.50
C ARG A 30 9.06 -9.53 3.12
N GLN A 31 9.00 -9.20 4.41
CA GLN A 31 7.73 -8.95 5.10
C GLN A 31 6.96 -7.78 4.49
N LEU A 32 7.66 -6.70 4.11
CA LEU A 32 7.04 -5.56 3.41
C LEU A 32 6.42 -6.00 2.08
N GLY A 33 7.10 -6.84 1.30
CA GLY A 33 6.57 -7.40 0.06
C GLY A 33 5.31 -8.22 0.28
N VAL A 34 5.31 -9.11 1.27
CA VAL A 34 4.14 -9.93 1.65
C VAL A 34 2.96 -9.04 2.05
N ASN A 35 3.19 -8.06 2.94
CA ASN A 35 2.16 -7.12 3.38
C ASN A 35 1.60 -6.30 2.20
N THR A 36 2.46 -5.89 1.27
CA THR A 36 2.10 -5.09 0.10
C THR A 36 1.18 -5.85 -0.84
N ARG A 37 1.61 -7.04 -1.26
CA ARG A 37 0.81 -7.88 -2.17
C ARG A 37 -0.53 -8.23 -1.55
N TYR A 38 -0.52 -8.59 -0.28
CA TYR A 38 -1.75 -8.87 0.46
C TYR A 38 -2.73 -7.70 0.44
N PHE A 39 -2.29 -6.53 0.89
CA PHE A 39 -3.16 -5.37 1.01
C PHE A 39 -3.72 -4.93 -0.36
N ARG A 40 -2.88 -4.94 -1.41
CA ARG A 40 -3.30 -4.62 -2.77
C ARG A 40 -4.31 -5.61 -3.32
N GLN A 41 -4.08 -6.91 -3.13
CA GLN A 41 -5.01 -7.95 -3.57
C GLN A 41 -6.38 -7.75 -2.93
N ARG A 42 -6.42 -7.55 -1.61
CA ARG A 42 -7.68 -7.33 -0.89
C ARG A 42 -8.40 -6.07 -1.35
N LEU A 43 -7.71 -4.96 -1.55
CA LEU A 43 -8.32 -3.75 -2.11
C LEU A 43 -8.95 -4.00 -3.49
N ARG A 44 -8.30 -4.78 -4.35
CA ARG A 44 -8.84 -5.16 -5.66
C ARG A 44 -10.11 -6.02 -5.51
N GLU A 45 -10.11 -6.97 -4.59
CA GLU A 45 -11.27 -7.83 -4.28
C GLU A 45 -12.45 -7.03 -3.72
N LEU A 46 -12.19 -6.00 -2.91
CA LEU A 46 -13.22 -5.08 -2.40
C LEU A 46 -13.77 -4.12 -3.47
N GLY A 47 -13.20 -4.13 -4.69
CA GLY A 47 -13.68 -3.33 -5.83
C GLY A 47 -13.05 -1.94 -5.93
N PHE A 48 -11.99 -1.65 -5.19
CA PHE A 48 -11.24 -0.41 -5.35
C PHE A 48 -10.33 -0.46 -6.58
N ILE A 49 -10.07 0.72 -7.16
CA ILE A 49 -9.08 0.88 -8.22
C ILE A 49 -7.79 1.39 -7.60
N THR A 50 -6.73 0.59 -7.71
CA THR A 50 -5.37 0.93 -7.29
C THR A 50 -4.45 1.10 -8.50
N TYR A 51 -3.42 1.94 -8.37
CA TYR A 51 -2.41 2.19 -9.41
C TYR A 51 -1.01 1.71 -9.01
N GLY A 52 -0.12 1.68 -9.99
CA GLY A 52 1.29 1.33 -9.81
C GLY A 52 1.54 -0.18 -9.80
N ASN A 53 2.81 -0.53 -9.59
CA ASN A 53 3.29 -1.91 -9.54
C ASN A 53 2.79 -2.65 -8.27
N ASP A 54 2.56 -3.96 -8.39
CA ASP A 54 2.02 -4.79 -7.30
C ASP A 54 2.98 -5.08 -6.16
N ASP A 55 4.29 -4.94 -6.38
CA ASP A 55 5.33 -5.04 -5.37
C ASP A 55 5.70 -3.67 -4.76
N SER A 56 5.04 -2.58 -5.19
CA SER A 56 5.31 -1.25 -4.64
C SER A 56 4.60 -1.04 -3.29
N PRO A 57 5.33 -0.74 -2.20
CA PRO A 57 4.75 -0.55 -0.86
C PRO A 57 3.94 0.74 -0.71
N VAL A 58 3.95 1.60 -1.73
CA VAL A 58 3.08 2.77 -1.82
C VAL A 58 1.88 2.39 -2.68
N VAL A 59 0.72 2.23 -2.05
CA VAL A 59 -0.52 1.81 -2.67
C VAL A 59 -1.44 3.02 -2.89
N PRO A 60 -1.56 3.54 -4.12
CA PRO A 60 -2.43 4.65 -4.43
C PRO A 60 -3.84 4.13 -4.74
N LEU A 61 -4.82 4.48 -3.92
CA LEU A 61 -6.24 4.18 -4.08
C LEU A 61 -6.95 5.39 -4.68
N LEU A 62 -7.53 5.24 -5.87
CA LEU A 62 -8.17 6.36 -6.59
C LEU A 62 -9.52 6.72 -5.99
N LEU A 63 -9.66 8.00 -5.66
CA LEU A 63 -10.91 8.58 -5.15
C LEU A 63 -11.69 9.33 -6.24
N TYR A 64 -10.97 9.76 -7.30
CA TYR A 64 -11.43 10.52 -8.47
C TYR A 64 -12.06 11.89 -8.16
N MET A 65 -13.11 11.93 -7.35
CA MET A 65 -13.88 13.14 -7.06
C MET A 65 -13.26 13.95 -5.92
N PRO A 66 -12.77 15.18 -6.16
CA PRO A 66 -12.14 16.01 -5.12
C PRO A 66 -13.03 16.23 -3.88
N GLY A 67 -14.35 16.36 -4.06
CA GLY A 67 -15.30 16.52 -2.96
C GLY A 67 -15.32 15.34 -1.97
N LYS A 68 -14.98 14.12 -2.44
CA LYS A 68 -14.91 12.93 -1.59
C LYS A 68 -13.60 12.85 -0.80
N VAL A 69 -12.53 13.48 -1.28
CA VAL A 69 -11.18 13.38 -0.71
C VAL A 69 -11.14 13.89 0.74
N GLY A 70 -11.70 15.07 0.99
CA GLY A 70 -11.73 15.64 2.33
C GLY A 70 -12.62 14.85 3.29
N ALA A 71 -13.75 14.32 2.81
CA ALA A 71 -14.63 13.48 3.60
C ALA A 71 -13.97 12.14 3.96
N PHE A 72 -13.25 11.53 3.01
CA PHE A 72 -12.48 10.31 3.21
C PHE A 72 -11.41 10.51 4.28
N ALA A 73 -10.57 11.54 4.16
CA ALA A 73 -9.49 11.82 5.12
C ALA A 73 -10.03 12.02 6.56
N ARG A 74 -11.09 12.83 6.71
CA ARG A 74 -11.68 13.09 8.04
C ARG A 74 -12.26 11.83 8.69
N ARG A 75 -12.93 10.97 7.90
CA ARG A 75 -13.52 9.73 8.45
C ARG A 75 -12.48 8.68 8.78
N MET A 76 -11.45 8.52 7.95
CA MET A 76 -10.33 7.64 8.27
C MET A 76 -9.67 8.07 9.59
N LEU A 77 -9.48 9.39 9.79
CA LEU A 77 -8.96 9.92 11.04
C LEU A 77 -9.89 9.65 12.25
N GLN A 78 -11.21 9.77 12.09
CA GLN A 78 -12.19 9.42 13.13
C GLN A 78 -12.13 7.93 13.53
N LYS A 79 -11.70 7.06 12.61
CA LYS A 79 -11.46 5.63 12.85
C LYS A 79 -10.02 5.35 13.31
N ASN A 80 -9.26 6.37 13.68
CA ASN A 80 -7.85 6.31 14.08
C ASN A 80 -6.89 5.77 13.01
N ILE A 81 -7.19 5.98 11.73
CA ILE A 81 -6.34 5.59 10.61
C ILE A 81 -5.78 6.84 9.94
N GLY A 82 -4.47 7.05 10.06
CA GLY A 82 -3.75 8.11 9.36
C GLY A 82 -3.59 7.77 7.88
N VAL A 83 -4.18 8.57 6.99
CA VAL A 83 -4.03 8.40 5.53
C VAL A 83 -3.60 9.70 4.87
N VAL A 84 -2.68 9.60 3.91
CA VAL A 84 -2.28 10.74 3.10
C VAL A 84 -3.19 10.82 1.89
N VAL A 85 -4.01 11.86 1.83
CA VAL A 85 -4.78 12.20 0.63
C VAL A 85 -4.00 13.16 -0.25
N VAL A 86 -4.03 12.91 -1.56
CA VAL A 86 -3.30 13.68 -2.56
C VAL A 86 -4.28 14.15 -3.63
N GLY A 87 -4.27 15.45 -3.89
CA GLY A 87 -5.02 16.09 -4.97
C GLY A 87 -4.15 17.13 -5.67
N PHE A 88 -4.78 17.97 -6.50
CA PHE A 88 -4.11 19.08 -7.18
C PHE A 88 -3.42 20.01 -6.17
N PRO A 89 -2.19 20.50 -6.45
CA PRO A 89 -1.40 20.39 -7.69
C PRO A 89 -0.52 19.13 -7.81
N ALA A 90 -0.45 18.28 -6.78
CA ALA A 90 0.44 17.12 -6.77
C ALA A 90 -0.02 16.00 -7.73
N THR A 91 -1.31 15.96 -8.06
CA THR A 91 -1.89 15.07 -9.08
C THR A 91 -2.94 15.81 -9.90
N PRO A 92 -3.25 15.41 -11.14
CA PRO A 92 -4.38 15.95 -11.87
C PRO A 92 -5.67 15.86 -11.06
N ILE A 93 -6.60 16.82 -11.24
CA ILE A 93 -7.85 16.91 -10.47
C ILE A 93 -8.63 15.59 -10.52
N VAL A 94 -8.70 14.98 -11.71
CA VAL A 94 -9.42 13.73 -11.98
C VAL A 94 -8.73 12.49 -11.41
N GLU A 95 -7.49 12.59 -10.92
CA GLU A 95 -6.72 11.49 -10.33
C GLU A 95 -6.43 11.70 -8.84
N SER A 96 -7.31 12.42 -8.16
CA SER A 96 -7.23 12.57 -6.71
C SER A 96 -7.30 11.19 -6.04
N ARG A 97 -6.41 10.93 -5.08
CA ARG A 97 -6.16 9.59 -4.53
C ARG A 97 -5.74 9.61 -3.07
N ALA A 98 -5.95 8.51 -2.37
CA ALA A 98 -5.32 8.24 -1.08
C ALA A 98 -4.06 7.40 -1.31
N ARG A 99 -2.96 7.70 -0.62
CA ARG A 99 -1.71 6.92 -0.65
C ARG A 99 -1.54 6.19 0.67
N PHE A 100 -1.54 4.87 0.62
CA PHE A 100 -1.18 4.02 1.75
C PHE A 100 0.29 3.64 1.63
N CYS A 101 1.09 4.03 2.61
CA CYS A 101 2.51 3.66 2.68
C CYS A 101 2.64 2.51 3.67
N LEU A 102 2.87 1.31 3.16
CA LEU A 102 2.98 0.11 3.99
C LEU A 102 4.37 0.02 4.59
N SER A 103 4.43 -0.64 5.75
CA SER A 103 5.64 -0.90 6.50
C SER A 103 5.76 -2.39 6.77
N ALA A 104 6.99 -2.88 6.89
CA ALA A 104 7.28 -4.23 7.36
C ALA A 104 6.73 -4.48 8.78
N ALA A 105 6.54 -3.41 9.57
CA ALA A 105 6.04 -3.50 10.94
C ALA A 105 4.51 -3.64 11.05
N HIS A 106 3.76 -3.44 9.95
CA HIS A 106 2.31 -3.65 10.00
C HIS A 106 2.00 -5.13 10.17
N THR A 107 1.17 -5.46 11.17
CA THR A 107 0.67 -6.82 11.36
C THR A 107 -0.52 -7.09 10.45
N ARG A 108 -0.87 -8.36 10.27
CA ARG A 108 -2.01 -8.77 9.46
C ARG A 108 -3.31 -8.17 9.97
N GLU A 109 -3.49 -8.18 11.29
CA GLU A 109 -4.69 -7.68 11.97
C GLU A 109 -4.85 -6.17 11.78
N MET A 110 -3.75 -5.43 11.78
CA MET A 110 -3.77 -3.98 11.47
C MET A 110 -4.22 -3.74 10.04
N LEU A 111 -3.72 -4.53 9.07
CA LEU A 111 -4.12 -4.43 7.67
C LEU A 111 -5.60 -4.79 7.49
N ASP A 112 -6.07 -5.84 8.14
CA ASP A 112 -7.46 -6.30 8.08
C ASP A 112 -8.41 -5.24 8.66
N THR A 113 -8.05 -4.65 9.81
CA THR A 113 -8.80 -3.52 10.41
C THR A 113 -8.93 -2.36 9.42
N VAL A 114 -7.85 -2.01 8.72
CA VAL A 114 -7.89 -0.93 7.71
C VAL A 114 -8.76 -1.33 6.52
N LEU A 115 -8.67 -2.57 6.05
CA LEU A 115 -9.48 -3.08 4.94
C LEU A 115 -10.99 -3.07 5.27
N ASP A 116 -11.37 -3.43 6.49
CA ASP A 116 -12.77 -3.41 6.94
C ASP A 116 -13.32 -1.98 6.99
N VAL A 117 -12.55 -1.04 7.55
CA VAL A 117 -12.92 0.39 7.53
C VAL A 117 -13.00 0.91 6.09
N LEU A 118 -12.08 0.49 5.22
CA LEU A 118 -12.12 0.88 3.81
C LEU A 118 -13.36 0.32 3.12
N ASP A 119 -13.78 -0.90 3.41
CA ASP A 119 -15.01 -1.47 2.85
C ASP A 119 -16.24 -0.64 3.23
N GLU A 120 -16.38 -0.30 4.51
CA GLU A 120 -17.41 0.58 5.05
C GLU A 120 -17.40 1.94 4.32
N MET A 121 -16.22 2.56 4.20
CA MET A 121 -16.05 3.84 3.52
C MET A 121 -16.30 3.76 2.02
N GLY A 122 -15.94 2.64 1.39
CA GLY A 122 -16.17 2.36 -0.01
C GLY A 122 -17.65 2.35 -0.35
N ASN A 123 -18.46 1.74 0.53
CA ASN A 123 -19.91 1.75 0.42
C ASN A 123 -20.49 3.14 0.72
N TYR A 124 -20.04 3.81 1.78
CA TYR A 124 -20.57 5.11 2.19
C TYR A 124 -20.27 6.22 1.16
N LEU A 125 -19.03 6.31 0.67
CA LEU A 125 -18.60 7.32 -0.29
C LEU A 125 -18.73 6.85 -1.75
N GLN A 126 -19.20 5.64 -2.01
CA GLN A 126 -19.33 5.06 -3.36
C GLN A 126 -17.99 5.12 -4.11
N LEU A 127 -16.96 4.46 -3.57
CA LEU A 127 -15.58 4.48 -4.08
C LEU A 127 -15.14 3.15 -4.72
N LYS A 128 -16.02 2.15 -4.73
CA LYS A 128 -15.78 0.83 -5.35
C LYS A 128 -16.10 0.88 -6.85
N TYR A 129 -15.21 1.52 -7.60
CA TYR A 129 -15.41 1.80 -9.02
C TYR A 129 -15.15 0.61 -9.94
N SER A 130 -14.42 -0.41 -9.47
CA SER A 130 -14.07 -1.57 -10.29
C SER A 130 -15.33 -2.39 -10.61
N ARG A 131 -15.56 -2.63 -11.90
CA ARG A 131 -16.61 -3.54 -12.40
C ARG A 131 -16.09 -4.95 -12.67
N ARG A 132 -14.80 -5.21 -12.43
CA ARG A 132 -14.21 -6.52 -12.61
C ARG A 132 -14.69 -7.43 -11.48
N THR A 133 -15.35 -8.53 -11.84
CA THR A 133 -15.64 -9.61 -10.90
C THR A 133 -14.32 -10.14 -10.32
N PRO A 134 -14.18 -10.33 -9.00
CA PRO A 134 -13.02 -11.02 -8.43
C PRO A 134 -12.87 -12.37 -9.14
N SER A 135 -11.81 -12.57 -9.90
CA SER A 135 -11.58 -13.85 -10.57
C SER A 135 -11.30 -14.91 -9.51
N ILE A 136 -12.11 -15.98 -9.49
CA ILE A 136 -12.00 -17.14 -8.57
C ILE A 136 -10.73 -17.99 -8.86
N ARG A 137 -9.73 -17.45 -9.57
CA ARG A 137 -8.50 -18.15 -9.95
C ARG A 137 -7.28 -17.52 -9.27
N PRO A 138 -6.84 -18.06 -8.11
CA PRO A 138 -5.59 -17.67 -7.46
C PRO A 138 -4.34 -17.94 -8.31
N GLU A 139 -4.45 -18.84 -9.28
CA GLU A 139 -3.36 -19.38 -10.12
C GLU A 139 -2.66 -18.34 -11.00
N LEU A 140 -3.30 -17.20 -11.30
CA LEU A 140 -2.72 -16.15 -12.14
C LEU A 140 -1.66 -15.29 -11.43
N TYR A 141 -1.37 -15.58 -10.15
CA TYR A 141 -0.34 -14.92 -9.36
C TYR A 141 0.78 -15.88 -8.90
N ASP A 142 0.85 -17.09 -9.48
CA ASP A 142 1.95 -18.01 -9.18
C ASP A 142 3.24 -17.49 -9.84
N GLU A 143 4.18 -17.02 -9.02
CA GLU A 143 5.51 -16.53 -9.44
C GLU A 143 6.42 -17.66 -9.97
N SER A 144 5.94 -18.91 -10.03
CA SER A 144 6.66 -20.05 -10.61
C SER A 144 6.83 -19.99 -12.13
N ASN A 145 6.12 -19.09 -12.83
CA ASN A 145 6.11 -19.02 -14.30
C ASN A 145 7.18 -18.09 -14.91
N PHE A 146 8.20 -17.67 -14.15
CA PHE A 146 9.42 -17.09 -14.70
C PHE A 146 10.39 -18.21 -15.12
N GLU A 147 10.00 -19.03 -16.09
CA GLU A 147 11.00 -19.71 -16.91
C GLU A 147 11.61 -18.65 -17.83
N LEU A 148 12.87 -18.31 -17.57
CA LEU A 148 13.72 -17.60 -18.53
C LEU A 148 13.91 -18.53 -19.73
N GLU A 149 13.25 -18.22 -20.85
CA GLU A 149 13.63 -18.80 -22.14
C GLU A 149 15.03 -18.28 -22.51
N ASP A 150 15.99 -19.22 -22.46
CA ASP A 150 17.37 -19.30 -22.99
C ASP A 150 18.21 -18.01 -23.19
#